data_AF-A0A6S6U9X7-F1
#
_entry.id   AF-A0A6S6U9X7-F1
#
_cell.length_a   1.000
_cell.length_b   1.000
_cell.length_c   1.000
_cell.angle_alpha   90.00
_cell.angle_beta   90.00
_cell.angle_gamma   90.00
#
_symmetry.space_group_name_H-M   'P 1'
#
loop_
_entity.id
_entity.type
_entity.pdbx_description
1 polymer ?
#
loop_
_entity_poly.entity_id
_entity_poly.type
_entity_poly.pdbx_seq_one_letter_code
_entity_poly.pdbx_strand_id
1 'polypeptide(L)'
;MKKTLHLLLLSSTLLIANQQVELSTLAKKYLGGKYVWGGEEPSGFDCSGYTQYIFNKIGINLPRTAYAQSKVGTTVEGSLKKGDLLFFNTDPSRGIPVTHVGVYLEKGKFIHAASKSKGIIISALTNKYQRTYLGAKRLLQAKSNSYSYSSKNNITLPKEFFHTYKKALVAPMKTQLNYDLYRIYKGQYLRESQIKELQKMENNQQESNQKKQQKEIKIEEGKNVLKKVETKAQALLKEKIDKERLASIKITYSAQEAEELGAFEERALSEEDALDAIDESL
;
A
#
# COMPACT_ATOMS: atom_id res chain seq x y z
N MET A 1 28.48 -29.47 24.38
CA MET A 1 27.11 -29.40 24.95
C MET A 1 26.33 -28.15 24.54
N LYS A 2 26.82 -26.91 24.77
CA LYS A 2 26.08 -25.66 24.45
C LYS A 2 25.65 -25.51 22.97
N LYS A 3 26.50 -25.88 22.01
CA LYS A 3 26.20 -25.79 20.56
C LYS A 3 25.08 -26.75 20.11
N THR A 4 25.07 -27.98 20.62
CA THR A 4 24.06 -29.00 20.30
C THR A 4 22.69 -28.63 20.87
N LEU A 5 22.65 -28.11 22.11
CA LEU A 5 21.41 -27.63 22.73
C LEU A 5 20.82 -26.43 21.98
N HIS A 6 21.67 -25.48 21.57
CA HIS A 6 21.25 -24.33 20.78
C HIS A 6 20.64 -24.74 19.43
N LEU A 7 21.25 -25.71 18.74
CA LEU A 7 20.74 -26.21 17.46
C LEU A 7 19.39 -26.93 17.59
N LEU A 8 19.18 -27.72 18.65
CA LEU A 8 17.89 -28.39 18.92
C LEU A 8 16.78 -27.38 19.25
N LEU A 9 17.12 -26.33 20.00
CA LEU A 9 16.19 -25.23 20.28
C LEU A 9 15.82 -24.46 18.99
N LEU A 10 16.80 -24.21 18.11
CA LEU A 10 16.56 -23.60 16.79
C LEU A 10 15.68 -24.48 15.88
N SER A 11 15.87 -25.80 15.90
CA SER A 11 15.07 -26.74 15.11
C SER A 11 13.63 -26.83 15.57
N SER A 12 13.42 -26.83 16.88
CA SER A 12 12.08 -26.89 17.45
C SER A 12 11.33 -25.57 17.25
N THR A 13 11.98 -24.42 17.38
CA THR A 13 11.34 -23.12 17.10
C THR A 13 10.97 -22.96 15.62
N LEU A 14 11.83 -23.40 14.70
CA LEU A 14 11.53 -23.39 13.27
C LEU A 14 10.35 -24.30 12.93
N LEU A 15 10.30 -25.51 13.50
CA LEU A 15 9.20 -26.45 13.27
C LEU A 15 7.86 -25.87 13.73
N ILE A 16 7.83 -25.24 14.92
CA ILE A 16 6.62 -24.55 15.41
C ILE A 16 6.22 -23.40 14.48
N ALA A 17 7.18 -22.58 14.05
CA ALA A 17 6.91 -21.48 13.13
C ALA A 17 6.31 -21.99 11.81
N ASN A 18 6.81 -23.12 11.30
CA ASN A 18 6.27 -23.75 10.10
C ASN A 18 4.83 -24.25 10.31
N GLN A 19 4.55 -24.95 11.41
CA GLN A 19 3.19 -25.39 11.74
C GLN A 19 2.22 -24.22 11.94
N GLN A 20 2.68 -23.12 12.53
CA GLN A 20 1.88 -21.90 12.68
C GLN A 20 1.52 -21.26 11.34
N VAL A 21 2.48 -21.21 10.41
CA VAL A 21 2.27 -20.70 9.03
C VAL A 21 1.33 -21.62 8.25
N GLU A 22 1.53 -22.94 8.36
CA GLU A 22 0.70 -23.95 7.71
C GLU A 22 -0.74 -23.89 8.22
N LEU A 23 -0.95 -23.89 9.55
CA LEU A 23 -2.26 -23.78 10.16
C LEU A 23 -2.96 -22.48 9.76
N SER A 24 -2.26 -21.34 9.80
CA SER A 24 -2.83 -20.06 9.40
C SER A 24 -3.25 -20.05 7.93
N THR A 25 -2.44 -20.65 7.07
CA THR A 25 -2.71 -20.80 5.64
C THR A 25 -3.94 -21.68 5.41
N LEU A 26 -3.96 -22.84 6.05
CA LEU A 26 -5.06 -23.79 5.94
C LEU A 26 -6.37 -23.21 6.46
N ALA A 27 -6.34 -22.53 7.60
CA ALA A 27 -7.51 -21.86 8.16
C ALA A 27 -8.10 -20.86 7.13
N LYS A 28 -7.25 -20.02 6.54
CA LYS A 28 -7.69 -19.02 5.57
C LYS A 28 -8.25 -19.61 4.27
N LYS A 29 -7.92 -20.88 3.93
CA LYS A 29 -8.48 -21.58 2.75
C LYS A 29 -10.01 -21.67 2.79
N TYR A 30 -10.59 -21.72 3.99
CA TYR A 30 -12.03 -21.87 4.18
C TYR A 30 -12.74 -20.54 4.47
N LEU A 31 -12.05 -19.40 4.32
CA LEU A 31 -12.66 -18.08 4.51
C LEU A 31 -13.85 -17.89 3.56
N GLY A 32 -14.98 -17.44 4.10
CA GLY A 32 -16.25 -17.33 3.37
C GLY A 32 -17.05 -18.65 3.29
N GLY A 33 -16.52 -19.76 3.78
CA GLY A 33 -17.22 -21.05 3.85
C GLY A 33 -18.47 -20.99 4.72
N LYS A 34 -19.42 -21.91 4.48
CA LYS A 34 -20.72 -21.93 5.15
C LYS A 34 -20.61 -22.38 6.61
N TYR A 35 -21.42 -21.76 7.47
CA TYR A 35 -21.65 -22.27 8.82
C TYR A 35 -22.82 -23.26 8.81
N VAL A 36 -22.60 -24.45 9.34
CA VAL A 36 -23.62 -25.48 9.53
C VAL A 36 -23.45 -26.03 10.95
N TRP A 37 -24.51 -25.96 11.75
CA TRP A 37 -24.49 -26.53 13.10
C TRP A 37 -24.19 -28.02 13.06
N GLY A 38 -23.24 -28.50 13.86
CA GLY A 38 -22.82 -29.89 13.82
C GLY A 38 -21.87 -30.21 12.65
N GLY A 39 -21.58 -29.26 11.77
CA GLY A 39 -20.75 -29.48 10.59
C GLY A 39 -19.26 -29.63 10.91
N GLU A 40 -18.61 -30.58 10.24
CA GLU A 40 -17.21 -31.00 10.45
C GLU A 40 -16.40 -31.06 9.14
N GLU A 41 -16.99 -30.70 8.01
CA GLU A 41 -16.43 -30.91 6.67
C GLU A 41 -16.51 -29.64 5.80
N PRO A 42 -15.73 -29.54 4.69
CA PRO A 42 -15.73 -28.36 3.81
C PRO A 42 -17.08 -27.92 3.25
N SER A 43 -18.07 -28.83 3.18
CA SER A 43 -19.45 -28.51 2.78
C SER A 43 -20.17 -27.61 3.80
N GLY A 44 -19.72 -27.58 5.05
CA GLY A 44 -20.21 -26.71 6.10
C GLY A 44 -19.63 -27.06 7.47
N PHE A 45 -19.22 -26.03 8.22
CA PHE A 45 -18.61 -26.20 9.54
C PHE A 45 -19.40 -25.48 10.64
N ASP A 46 -19.37 -26.01 11.86
CA ASP A 46 -19.55 -25.18 13.06
C ASP A 46 -18.20 -24.71 13.61
N CYS A 47 -18.21 -23.90 14.67
CA CYS A 47 -16.99 -23.31 15.21
C CYS A 47 -15.95 -24.34 15.62
N SER A 48 -16.38 -25.42 16.28
CA SER A 48 -15.50 -26.47 16.80
C SER A 48 -15.19 -27.57 15.79
N GLY A 49 -16.09 -27.87 14.86
CA GLY A 49 -15.81 -28.75 13.73
C GLY A 49 -14.81 -28.11 12.77
N TYR A 50 -14.90 -26.79 12.56
CA TYR A 50 -13.90 -26.04 11.79
C TYR A 50 -12.50 -26.14 12.40
N THR A 51 -12.35 -25.86 13.70
CA THR A 51 -11.05 -25.96 14.37
C THR A 51 -10.54 -27.39 14.40
N GLN A 52 -11.41 -28.37 14.67
CA GLN A 52 -11.06 -29.78 14.63
C GLN A 52 -10.50 -30.20 13.27
N TYR A 53 -11.18 -29.82 12.19
CA TYR A 53 -10.77 -30.14 10.83
C TYR A 53 -9.39 -29.57 10.49
N ILE A 54 -9.16 -28.27 10.70
CA ILE A 54 -7.89 -27.63 10.31
C ILE A 54 -6.71 -28.10 11.18
N PHE A 55 -6.94 -28.43 12.45
CA PHE A 55 -5.90 -29.01 13.30
C PHE A 55 -5.61 -30.47 12.93
N ASN A 56 -6.62 -31.25 12.54
CA ASN A 56 -6.42 -32.63 12.10
C ASN A 56 -5.52 -32.72 10.85
N LYS A 57 -5.65 -31.77 9.90
CA LYS A 57 -4.78 -31.70 8.72
C LYS A 57 -3.29 -31.47 9.02
N ILE A 58 -2.96 -30.92 10.18
CA ILE A 58 -1.58 -30.78 10.66
C ILE A 58 -1.22 -31.82 11.73
N GLY A 59 -2.01 -32.90 11.84
CA GLY A 59 -1.75 -34.04 12.72
C GLY A 59 -2.15 -33.84 14.18
N ILE A 60 -2.98 -32.84 14.50
CA ILE A 60 -3.45 -32.57 15.87
C ILE A 60 -4.93 -32.91 15.97
N ASN A 61 -5.25 -33.94 16.75
CA ASN A 61 -6.62 -34.35 16.98
C ASN A 61 -7.24 -33.51 18.11
N LEU A 62 -8.36 -32.87 17.80
CA LEU A 62 -9.13 -32.10 18.76
C LEU A 62 -10.45 -32.79 19.11
N PRO A 63 -10.90 -32.67 20.37
CA PRO A 63 -12.27 -33.03 20.72
C PRO A 63 -13.30 -32.25 19.90
N ARG A 64 -14.49 -32.83 19.75
CA ARG A 64 -15.52 -32.29 18.86
C ARG A 64 -16.07 -30.93 19.27
N THR A 65 -16.20 -30.65 20.56
CA THR A 65 -16.91 -29.46 21.05
C THR A 65 -15.95 -28.36 21.51
N ALA A 66 -16.35 -27.09 21.38
CA ALA A 66 -15.57 -25.96 21.87
C ALA A 66 -15.23 -26.09 23.37
N TYR A 67 -16.17 -26.58 24.18
CA TYR A 67 -15.93 -26.83 25.59
C TYR A 67 -14.86 -27.89 25.83
N ALA A 68 -14.91 -29.03 25.15
CA ALA A 68 -13.88 -30.07 25.30
C ALA A 68 -12.52 -29.61 24.74
N GLN A 69 -12.50 -28.85 23.64
CA GLN A 69 -11.29 -28.22 23.12
C GLN A 69 -10.65 -27.25 24.13
N SER A 70 -11.45 -26.56 24.95
CA SER A 70 -10.95 -25.68 26.01
C SER A 70 -10.21 -26.40 27.14
N LYS A 71 -10.26 -27.74 27.17
CA LYS A 71 -9.60 -28.56 28.20
C LYS A 71 -8.28 -29.17 27.73
N VAL A 72 -7.93 -29.05 26.45
CA VAL A 72 -6.69 -29.63 25.89
C VAL A 72 -5.64 -28.56 25.58
N GLY A 73 -4.36 -28.93 25.64
CA GLY A 73 -3.25 -28.02 25.43
C GLY A 73 -2.91 -27.15 26.65
N THR A 74 -1.91 -26.28 26.49
CA THR A 74 -1.41 -25.44 27.58
C THR A 74 -2.17 -24.11 27.63
N THR A 75 -2.57 -23.68 28.83
CA THR A 75 -3.19 -22.36 29.05
C THR A 75 -2.24 -21.24 28.64
N VAL A 76 -2.74 -20.25 27.91
CA VAL A 76 -1.96 -19.08 27.51
C VAL A 76 -2.21 -17.94 28.49
N GLU A 77 -1.20 -17.66 29.33
CA GLU A 77 -1.22 -16.54 30.30
C GLU A 77 -0.52 -15.28 29.76
N GLY A 78 0.35 -15.45 28.77
CA GLY A 78 1.09 -14.36 28.13
C GLY A 78 0.51 -13.94 26.77
N SER A 79 1.39 -13.45 25.89
CA SER A 79 0.98 -13.02 24.56
C SER A 79 0.44 -14.17 23.71
N LEU A 80 -0.65 -13.88 23.00
CA LEU A 80 -1.23 -14.77 21.98
C LEU A 80 -0.26 -14.96 20.82
N LYS A 81 -0.17 -16.19 20.34
CA LYS A 81 0.64 -16.60 19.18
C LYS A 81 -0.25 -17.20 18.10
N LYS A 82 0.19 -17.10 16.85
CA LYS A 82 -0.53 -17.68 15.71
C LYS A 82 -0.86 -19.14 16.01
N GLY A 83 -2.10 -19.55 15.77
CA GLY A 83 -2.54 -20.92 16.04
C GLY A 83 -3.02 -21.20 17.45
N ASP A 84 -2.99 -20.24 18.38
CA ASP A 84 -3.66 -20.41 19.68
C ASP A 84 -5.19 -20.52 19.46
N LEU A 85 -5.83 -21.47 20.13
CA LEU A 85 -7.29 -21.55 20.18
C LEU A 85 -7.81 -20.53 21.19
N LEU A 86 -8.77 -19.72 20.77
CA LEU A 86 -9.44 -18.71 21.59
C LEU A 86 -10.84 -19.20 21.94
N PHE A 87 -11.22 -19.12 23.21
CA PHE A 87 -12.51 -19.62 23.71
C PHE A 87 -13.39 -18.49 24.23
N PHE A 88 -14.70 -18.62 24.00
CA PHE A 88 -15.67 -17.58 24.32
C PHE A 88 -16.97 -18.14 24.87
N ASN A 89 -17.68 -17.33 25.67
CA ASN A 89 -19.09 -17.53 26.01
C ASN A 89 -20.00 -16.56 25.22
N THR A 90 -20.23 -16.83 23.94
CA THR A 90 -21.06 -15.98 23.07
C THR A 90 -22.55 -16.27 23.12
N ASP A 91 -22.96 -17.36 23.77
CA ASP A 91 -24.35 -17.83 23.89
C ASP A 91 -24.62 -18.40 25.30
N PRO A 92 -24.65 -17.54 26.33
CA PRO A 92 -24.78 -17.97 27.73
C PRO A 92 -26.10 -18.71 28.01
N SER A 93 -27.15 -18.50 27.20
CA SER A 93 -28.43 -19.22 27.30
C SER A 93 -28.31 -20.74 27.21
N ARG A 94 -27.20 -21.26 26.65
CA ARG A 94 -26.96 -22.69 26.54
C ARG A 94 -26.56 -23.37 27.86
N GLY A 95 -26.31 -22.61 28.93
CA GLY A 95 -25.93 -23.17 30.24
C GLY A 95 -24.57 -23.88 30.27
N ILE A 96 -23.79 -23.81 29.19
CA ILE A 96 -22.43 -24.35 29.11
C ILE A 96 -21.40 -23.22 29.18
N PRO A 97 -20.26 -23.42 29.86
CA PRO A 97 -19.32 -22.34 30.15
C PRO A 97 -18.54 -21.85 28.92
N VAL A 98 -18.36 -22.69 27.89
CA VAL A 98 -17.70 -22.34 26.64
C VAL A 98 -18.61 -22.70 25.47
N THR A 99 -18.99 -21.69 24.68
CA THR A 99 -19.99 -21.84 23.61
C THR A 99 -19.41 -21.62 22.22
N HIS A 100 -18.19 -21.09 22.13
CA HIS A 100 -17.57 -20.76 20.85
C HIS A 100 -16.04 -20.84 20.89
N VAL A 101 -15.43 -21.12 19.73
CA VAL A 101 -13.98 -21.23 19.56
C VAL A 101 -13.52 -20.61 18.23
N GLY A 102 -12.29 -20.11 18.19
CA GLY A 102 -11.62 -19.65 16.98
C GLY A 102 -10.10 -19.78 17.05
N VAL A 103 -9.40 -19.54 15.95
CA VAL A 103 -7.94 -19.63 15.88
C VAL A 103 -7.32 -18.24 15.77
N TYR A 104 -6.43 -17.88 16.69
CA TYR A 104 -5.70 -16.63 16.63
C TYR A 104 -4.79 -16.58 15.40
N LEU A 105 -4.86 -15.46 14.68
CA LEU A 105 -4.01 -15.20 13.52
C LEU A 105 -2.87 -14.27 13.92
N GLU A 106 -3.13 -12.99 14.10
CA GLU A 106 -2.15 -11.96 14.46
C GLU A 106 -2.85 -10.63 14.71
N LYS A 107 -2.16 -9.70 15.37
CA LYS A 107 -2.61 -8.30 15.57
C LYS A 107 -4.03 -8.21 16.13
N GLY A 108 -4.36 -9.05 17.12
CA GLY A 108 -5.68 -9.07 17.73
C GLY A 108 -6.79 -9.62 16.82
N LYS A 109 -6.47 -10.36 15.76
CA LYS A 109 -7.45 -10.96 14.85
C LYS A 109 -7.45 -12.48 14.94
N PHE A 110 -8.60 -13.08 14.77
CA PHE A 110 -8.79 -14.53 14.79
C PHE A 110 -9.80 -14.97 13.73
N ILE A 111 -9.68 -16.20 13.25
CA ILE A 111 -10.56 -16.81 12.25
C ILE A 111 -11.46 -17.86 12.91
N HIS A 112 -12.73 -17.90 12.53
CA HIS A 112 -13.70 -18.82 13.09
C HIS A 112 -14.93 -18.99 12.19
N ALA A 113 -15.63 -20.12 12.31
CA ALA A 113 -16.98 -20.27 11.76
C ALA A 113 -17.97 -19.55 12.68
N ALA A 114 -18.46 -18.37 12.29
CA ALA A 114 -19.12 -17.41 13.17
C ALA A 114 -20.59 -17.71 13.46
N SER A 115 -21.38 -17.89 12.41
CA SER A 115 -22.83 -18.08 12.49
C SER A 115 -23.37 -18.45 11.12
N LYS A 116 -24.60 -18.98 11.07
CA LYS A 116 -25.32 -19.30 9.82
C LYS A 116 -25.33 -18.14 8.82
N SER A 117 -25.47 -16.91 9.30
CA SER A 117 -25.54 -15.70 8.46
C SER A 117 -24.18 -15.18 7.98
N LYS A 118 -23.07 -15.54 8.65
CA LYS A 118 -21.74 -14.97 8.36
C LYS A 118 -20.76 -15.98 7.79
N GLY A 119 -20.94 -17.27 8.08
CA GLY A 119 -19.99 -18.30 7.69
C GLY A 119 -18.66 -18.19 8.41
N ILE A 120 -17.57 -18.58 7.75
CA ILE A 120 -16.20 -18.49 8.26
C ILE A 120 -15.64 -17.10 7.96
N ILE A 121 -15.30 -16.35 9.00
CA ILE A 121 -14.82 -14.97 8.90
C ILE A 121 -13.61 -14.74 9.79
N ILE A 122 -12.92 -13.63 9.53
CA ILE A 122 -11.90 -13.10 10.43
C ILE A 122 -12.52 -11.95 11.22
N SER A 123 -12.44 -12.04 12.54
CA SER A 123 -12.94 -11.05 13.48
C SER A 123 -11.79 -10.44 14.28
N ALA A 124 -11.97 -9.19 14.71
CA ALA A 124 -11.11 -8.58 15.72
C ALA A 124 -11.51 -9.07 17.13
N LEU A 125 -10.54 -9.26 18.01
CA LEU A 125 -10.71 -9.57 19.43
C LEU A 125 -11.07 -8.30 20.22
N THR A 126 -12.15 -7.66 19.80
CA THR A 126 -12.67 -6.42 20.38
C THR A 126 -14.18 -6.55 20.59
N ASN A 127 -14.79 -5.57 21.27
CA ASN A 127 -16.24 -5.46 21.43
C ASN A 127 -16.86 -6.74 22.02
N LYS A 128 -17.81 -7.38 21.30
CA LYS A 128 -18.48 -8.61 21.73
C LYS A 128 -17.48 -9.71 22.10
N TYR A 129 -16.45 -9.93 21.27
CA TYR A 129 -15.50 -11.01 21.49
C TYR A 129 -14.59 -10.73 22.69
N GLN A 130 -14.24 -9.47 22.94
CA GLN A 130 -13.48 -9.10 24.13
C GLN A 130 -14.30 -9.35 25.41
N ARG A 131 -15.59 -8.96 25.43
CA ARG A 131 -16.46 -9.14 26.60
C ARG A 131 -16.79 -10.60 26.92
N THR A 132 -16.71 -11.46 25.92
CA THR A 132 -17.07 -12.89 26.04
C THR A 132 -15.84 -13.79 26.06
N TYR A 133 -14.63 -13.23 26.05
CA TYR A 133 -13.38 -13.99 26.01
C TYR A 133 -13.12 -14.68 27.35
N LEU A 134 -12.81 -15.98 27.29
CA LEU A 134 -12.58 -16.82 28.46
C LEU A 134 -11.11 -17.24 28.63
N GLY A 135 -10.32 -17.09 27.57
CA GLY A 135 -8.92 -17.51 27.55
C GLY A 135 -8.54 -18.26 26.28
N ALA A 136 -7.29 -18.74 26.26
CA ALA A 136 -6.72 -19.43 25.11
C ALA A 136 -5.93 -20.68 25.49
N LYS A 137 -5.86 -21.61 24.52
CA LYS A 137 -5.05 -22.82 24.59
C LYS A 137 -4.03 -22.87 23.45
N ARG A 138 -2.81 -23.26 23.79
CA ARG A 138 -1.71 -23.48 22.84
C ARG A 138 -1.45 -24.96 22.68
N LEU A 139 -1.55 -25.43 21.43
CA LEU A 139 -1.32 -26.82 21.04
C LEU A 139 0.00 -26.98 20.27
N LEU A 140 0.40 -25.93 19.53
CA LEU A 140 1.67 -25.86 18.83
C LEU A 140 2.77 -25.52 19.84
N GLN A 141 3.37 -26.55 20.41
CA GLN A 141 4.53 -26.44 21.27
C GLN A 141 5.65 -27.30 20.70
N ALA A 142 6.91 -26.91 20.97
CA ALA A 142 8.02 -27.82 20.78
C ALA A 142 7.63 -29.09 21.55
N LYS A 143 7.64 -30.26 20.92
CA LYS A 143 7.61 -31.49 21.68
C LYS A 143 8.81 -31.44 22.62
N SER A 144 8.59 -31.08 23.87
CA SER A 144 9.40 -31.59 24.96
C SER A 144 9.03 -33.07 25.07
N ASN A 145 9.41 -33.87 24.07
CA ASN A 145 9.66 -35.25 24.38
C ASN A 145 10.66 -35.17 25.54
N SER A 146 10.26 -35.71 26.66
CA SER A 146 11.13 -36.12 27.75
C SER A 146 12.19 -37.07 27.19
N TYR A 147 13.14 -36.57 26.41
CA TYR A 147 14.46 -37.15 26.37
C TYR A 147 14.99 -36.90 27.77
N SER A 148 14.90 -37.93 28.62
CA SER A 148 15.66 -38.00 29.86
C SER A 148 17.13 -37.77 29.49
N TYR A 149 17.60 -36.54 29.73
CA TYR A 149 18.98 -36.17 29.45
C TYR A 149 19.84 -36.79 30.56
N SER A 150 20.24 -38.04 30.36
CA SER A 150 21.32 -38.64 31.17
C SER A 150 22.60 -37.91 30.83
N SER A 151 23.19 -37.23 31.83
CA SER A 151 24.35 -36.33 31.71
C SER A 151 25.66 -36.98 31.25
N LYS A 152 25.64 -38.23 30.77
CA LYS A 152 26.86 -39.04 30.59
C LYS A 152 27.27 -39.38 29.16
N ASN A 153 26.46 -39.14 28.12
CA ASN A 153 26.83 -39.56 26.76
C ASN A 153 26.94 -38.40 25.76
N ASN A 154 28.15 -38.19 25.23
CA ASN A 154 28.45 -37.26 24.14
C ASN A 154 27.76 -37.73 22.83
N ILE A 155 26.60 -37.16 22.53
CA ILE A 155 25.95 -37.38 21.23
C ILE A 155 26.63 -36.52 20.16
N THR A 156 27.39 -37.16 19.27
CA THR A 156 27.87 -36.57 18.03
C THR A 156 26.79 -36.72 16.96
N LEU A 157 26.14 -35.62 16.58
CA LEU A 157 25.18 -35.65 15.47
C LEU A 157 25.93 -35.87 14.14
N PRO A 158 25.46 -36.77 13.26
CA PRO A 158 26.09 -37.00 11.95
C PRO A 158 26.16 -35.70 11.14
N LYS A 159 27.29 -35.45 10.47
CA LYS A 159 27.47 -34.25 9.62
C LYS A 159 26.38 -34.11 8.54
N GLU A 160 25.83 -35.24 8.11
CA GLU A 160 24.73 -35.34 7.14
C GLU A 160 23.44 -34.66 7.64
N PHE A 161 23.21 -34.70 8.95
CA PHE A 161 22.07 -34.05 9.59
C PHE A 161 22.10 -32.53 9.38
N PHE A 162 23.29 -31.92 9.43
CA PHE A 162 23.47 -30.49 9.21
C PHE A 162 23.24 -30.09 7.74
N HIS A 163 23.56 -30.96 6.79
CA HIS A 163 23.38 -30.67 5.36
C HIS A 163 21.90 -30.69 4.97
N THR A 164 21.16 -31.71 5.41
CA THR A 164 19.70 -31.81 5.22
C THR A 164 18.97 -30.68 5.94
N TYR A 165 19.40 -30.33 7.15
CA TYR A 165 18.82 -29.25 7.95
C TYR A 165 19.01 -27.87 7.31
N LYS A 166 20.20 -27.57 6.75
CA LYS A 166 20.47 -26.31 6.04
C LYS A 166 19.69 -26.21 4.73
N LYS A 167 19.48 -27.33 4.02
CA LYS A 167 18.69 -27.36 2.78
C LYS A 167 17.18 -27.16 3.04
N ALA A 168 16.65 -27.73 4.12
CA ALA A 168 15.26 -27.55 4.54
C ALA A 168 14.95 -26.14 5.09
N LEU A 169 15.93 -25.48 5.72
CA LEU A 169 15.85 -24.09 6.21
C LEU A 169 15.80 -23.04 5.08
N VAL A 170 16.38 -23.36 3.92
CA VAL A 170 16.61 -22.40 2.82
C VAL A 170 15.72 -22.69 1.61
N ALA A 171 15.07 -23.85 1.55
CA ALA A 171 14.04 -24.11 0.56
C ALA A 171 12.87 -23.14 0.78
N PRO A 172 12.58 -22.20 -0.15
CA PRO A 172 11.41 -21.38 -0.01
C PRO A 172 10.19 -22.30 -0.04
N MET A 173 9.37 -22.28 1.03
CA MET A 173 8.05 -22.93 1.13
C MET A 173 7.07 -22.56 -0.01
N LYS A 174 7.50 -21.77 -1.00
CA LYS A 174 6.76 -21.47 -2.23
C LYS A 174 6.45 -22.72 -3.06
N THR A 175 7.20 -23.82 -2.93
CA THR A 175 7.18 -24.87 -3.96
C THR A 175 6.13 -25.98 -3.80
N GLN A 176 5.23 -25.96 -2.80
CA GLN A 176 4.23 -27.05 -2.67
C GLN A 176 2.78 -26.64 -2.40
N LEU A 177 2.46 -25.35 -2.26
CA LEU A 177 1.08 -24.90 -2.05
C LEU A 177 0.69 -23.90 -3.13
N ASN A 178 0.19 -24.40 -4.26
CA ASN A 178 -0.41 -23.61 -5.33
C ASN A 178 -1.81 -23.11 -4.90
N TYR A 179 -1.86 -22.25 -3.87
CA TYR A 179 -3.09 -21.66 -3.37
C TYR A 179 -3.04 -20.13 -3.49
N ASP A 180 -4.18 -19.53 -3.81
CA ASP A 180 -4.37 -18.07 -3.78
C ASP A 180 -4.44 -17.60 -2.31
N LEU A 181 -3.27 -17.42 -1.71
CA LEU A 181 -3.13 -17.20 -0.27
C LEU A 181 -3.72 -15.86 0.18
N TYR A 182 -4.29 -15.83 1.39
CA TYR A 182 -4.72 -14.58 2.01
C TYR A 182 -3.55 -13.87 2.72
N ARG A 183 -3.29 -12.63 2.34
CA ARG A 183 -2.31 -11.72 2.97
C ARG A 183 -3.02 -10.50 3.54
N ILE A 184 -2.35 -9.82 4.47
CA ILE A 184 -2.79 -8.52 4.95
C ILE A 184 -2.33 -7.46 3.94
N TYR A 185 -3.27 -6.77 3.30
CA TYR A 185 -3.04 -5.61 2.44
C TYR A 185 -3.93 -4.46 2.89
N LYS A 186 -3.34 -3.28 3.16
CA LYS A 186 -4.03 -2.09 3.69
C LYS A 186 -4.97 -2.40 4.88
N GLY A 187 -4.53 -3.29 5.78
CA GLY A 187 -5.26 -3.67 6.99
C GLY A 187 -6.34 -4.74 6.81
N GLN A 188 -6.63 -5.17 5.57
CA GLN A 188 -7.62 -6.20 5.25
C GLN A 188 -6.96 -7.51 4.83
N TYR A 189 -7.64 -8.64 5.05
CA TYR A 189 -7.19 -9.93 4.50
C TYR A 189 -7.73 -10.09 3.09
N LEU A 190 -6.85 -10.03 2.10
CA LEU A 190 -7.17 -10.18 0.68
C LEU A 190 -6.38 -11.34 0.09
N ARG A 191 -6.94 -11.98 -0.93
CA ARG A 191 -6.22 -12.99 -1.70
C ARG A 191 -5.06 -12.36 -2.47
N GLU A 192 -3.98 -13.11 -2.69
CA GLU A 192 -2.83 -12.64 -3.44
C GLU A 192 -3.20 -12.19 -4.87
N SER A 193 -4.16 -12.87 -5.51
CA SER A 193 -4.74 -12.44 -6.80
C SER A 193 -5.37 -11.05 -6.72
N GLN A 194 -6.21 -10.80 -5.70
CA GLN A 194 -6.87 -9.52 -5.47
C GLN A 194 -5.85 -8.41 -5.19
N ILE A 195 -4.79 -8.72 -4.43
CA ILE A 195 -3.72 -7.75 -4.14
C ILE A 195 -2.99 -7.38 -5.42
N LYS A 196 -2.65 -8.35 -6.27
CA LYS A 196 -2.00 -8.09 -7.57
C LYS A 196 -2.88 -7.22 -8.47
N GLU A 197 -4.19 -7.45 -8.47
CA GLU A 197 -5.14 -6.65 -9.23
C GLU A 197 -5.23 -5.21 -8.70
N LEU A 198 -5.31 -5.02 -7.38
CA LEU A 198 -5.28 -3.70 -6.74
C LEU A 198 -3.98 -2.96 -7.05
N GLN A 199 -2.83 -3.62 -6.95
CA GLN A 199 -1.54 -3.03 -7.29
C GLN A 199 -1.45 -2.61 -8.76
N LYS A 200 -2.00 -3.44 -9.67
CA LYS A 200 -2.06 -3.10 -11.10
C LYS A 200 -2.93 -1.86 -11.35
N MET A 201 -4.09 -1.76 -10.69
CA MET A 201 -4.95 -0.58 -10.79
C MET A 201 -4.27 0.67 -10.25
N GLU A 202 -3.58 0.57 -9.12
CA GLU A 202 -2.83 1.68 -8.52
C GLU A 202 -1.71 2.18 -9.46
N ASN A 203 -0.94 1.27 -10.07
CA ASN A 203 0.11 1.62 -11.02
C ASN A 203 -0.46 2.31 -12.27
N ASN A 204 -1.54 1.77 -12.85
CA ASN A 204 -2.20 2.36 -14.01
C ASN A 204 -2.70 3.79 -13.72
N GLN A 205 -3.23 4.02 -12.52
CA GLN A 205 -3.69 5.34 -12.09
C GLN A 205 -2.51 6.32 -11.94
N GLN A 206 -1.39 5.88 -11.38
CA GLN A 206 -0.18 6.70 -11.30
C GLN A 206 0.37 7.09 -12.66
N GLU A 207 0.44 6.15 -13.61
CA GLU A 207 0.88 6.43 -14.99
C GLU A 207 -0.05 7.43 -15.70
N SER A 208 -1.37 7.28 -15.51
CA SER A 208 -2.36 8.21 -16.07
C SER A 208 -2.19 9.62 -15.51
N ASN A 209 -1.98 9.74 -14.19
CA ASN A 209 -1.74 11.02 -13.53
C ASN A 209 -0.44 11.68 -14.01
N GLN A 210 0.65 10.91 -14.15
CA GLN A 210 1.92 11.42 -14.69
C GLN A 210 1.77 11.93 -16.13
N LYS A 211 1.07 11.20 -16.99
CA LYS A 211 0.79 11.64 -18.37
C LYS A 211 -0.01 12.94 -18.40
N LYS A 212 -1.02 13.07 -17.53
CA LYS A 212 -1.80 14.30 -17.40
C LYS A 212 -0.93 15.48 -16.98
N GLN A 213 -0.08 15.29 -15.97
CA GLN A 213 0.83 16.32 -15.48
C GLN A 213 1.86 16.75 -16.55
N GLN A 214 2.44 15.80 -17.30
CA GLN A 214 3.33 16.12 -18.42
C GLN A 214 2.62 16.92 -19.52
N LYS A 215 1.35 16.61 -19.80
CA LYS A 215 0.55 17.38 -20.78
C LYS A 215 0.30 18.80 -20.31
N GLU A 216 -0.01 18.99 -19.03
CA GLU A 216 -0.19 20.32 -18.43
C GLU A 216 1.10 21.15 -18.47
N ILE A 217 2.26 20.55 -18.17
CA ILE A 217 3.58 21.21 -18.28
C ILE A 217 3.84 21.68 -19.72
N LYS A 218 3.62 20.81 -20.72
CA LYS A 218 3.82 21.18 -22.13
C LYS A 218 2.90 22.32 -22.59
N ILE A 219 1.66 22.33 -22.10
CA ILE A 219 0.71 23.42 -22.39
C ILE A 219 1.23 24.73 -21.80
N GLU A 220 1.73 24.71 -20.56
CA GLU A 220 2.25 25.90 -19.89
C GLU A 220 3.54 26.42 -20.55
N GLU A 221 4.44 25.53 -20.95
CA GLU A 221 5.61 25.87 -21.76
C GLU A 221 5.21 26.56 -23.08
N GLY A 222 4.21 26.00 -23.78
CA GLY A 222 3.68 26.58 -25.02
C GLY A 222 3.12 27.98 -24.83
N LYS A 223 2.33 28.21 -23.77
CA LYS A 223 1.81 29.55 -23.41
C LYS A 223 2.93 30.55 -23.13
N ASN A 224 3.98 30.12 -22.43
CA ASN A 224 5.13 30.97 -22.13
C ASN A 224 5.90 31.35 -23.40
N VAL A 225 6.04 30.43 -24.36
CA VAL A 225 6.63 30.73 -25.67
C VAL A 225 5.77 31.74 -26.44
N LEU A 226 4.45 31.54 -26.51
CA LEU A 226 3.53 32.49 -27.16
C LEU A 226 3.66 33.89 -26.57
N LYS A 227 3.64 34.00 -25.24
CA LYS A 227 3.79 35.29 -24.54
C LYS A 227 5.10 36.00 -24.89
N LYS A 228 6.21 35.26 -25.02
CA LYS A 228 7.50 35.83 -25.47
C LYS A 228 7.44 36.33 -26.91
N VAL A 229 6.79 35.58 -27.81
CA VAL A 229 6.60 35.97 -29.21
C VAL A 229 5.75 37.23 -29.31
N GLU A 230 4.63 37.29 -28.58
CA GLU A 230 3.76 38.47 -28.52
C GLU A 230 4.51 39.70 -28.00
N THR A 231 5.27 39.55 -26.91
CA THR A 231 6.07 40.65 -26.35
C THR A 231 7.09 41.17 -27.36
N LYS A 232 7.77 40.27 -28.09
CA LYS A 232 8.74 40.65 -29.12
C LYS A 232 8.07 41.33 -30.32
N ALA A 233 6.91 40.83 -30.76
CA ALA A 233 6.14 41.42 -31.85
C ALA A 233 5.67 42.84 -31.49
N GLN A 234 5.18 43.05 -30.27
CA GLN A 234 4.79 44.37 -29.76
C GLN A 234 5.98 45.33 -29.71
N ALA A 235 7.15 44.88 -29.27
CA ALA A 235 8.37 45.70 -29.24
C ALA A 235 8.81 46.14 -30.65
N LEU A 236 8.81 45.21 -31.62
CA LEU A 236 9.15 45.50 -33.02
C LEU A 236 8.14 46.47 -33.67
N LEU A 237 6.85 46.29 -33.39
CA LEU A 237 5.81 47.20 -33.88
C LEU A 237 6.00 48.61 -33.34
N LYS A 238 6.31 48.74 -32.04
CA LYS A 238 6.60 50.03 -31.41
C LYS A 238 7.81 50.70 -32.05
N GLU A 239 8.91 49.96 -32.25
CA GLU A 239 10.11 50.47 -32.92
C GLU A 239 9.81 50.98 -34.35
N LYS A 240 8.97 50.26 -35.09
CA LYS A 240 8.55 50.67 -36.45
C LYS A 240 7.75 51.97 -36.42
N ILE A 241 6.77 52.08 -35.53
CA ILE A 241 5.95 53.30 -35.35
C ILE A 241 6.84 54.49 -34.97
N ASP A 242 7.78 54.29 -34.04
CA ASP A 242 8.70 55.34 -33.61
C ASP A 242 9.60 55.83 -34.78
N LYS A 243 10.09 54.90 -35.62
CA LYS A 243 10.86 55.24 -36.82
C LYS A 243 10.03 56.01 -37.86
N GLU A 244 8.79 55.60 -38.12
CA GLU A 244 7.89 56.31 -39.04
C GLU A 244 7.56 57.72 -38.53
N ARG A 245 7.35 57.88 -37.22
CA ARG A 245 7.11 59.17 -36.58
C ARG A 245 8.32 60.10 -36.64
N LEU A 246 9.53 59.56 -36.47
CA LEU A 246 10.76 60.35 -36.63
C LEU A 246 10.97 60.80 -38.08
N ALA A 247 10.61 59.95 -39.06
CA ALA A 247 10.68 60.30 -40.48
C ALA A 247 9.71 61.44 -40.82
N SER A 248 8.47 61.39 -40.32
CA SER A 248 7.49 62.46 -40.56
C SER A 248 7.91 63.79 -39.92
N ILE A 249 8.44 63.77 -38.69
CA ILE A 249 8.96 64.98 -38.03
C ILE A 249 10.09 65.63 -38.85
N LYS A 250 11.01 64.84 -39.41
CA LYS A 250 12.10 65.37 -40.25
C LYS A 250 11.59 66.03 -41.52
N ILE A 251 10.57 65.45 -42.16
CA ILE A 251 9.94 66.04 -43.36
C ILE A 251 9.28 67.37 -43.00
N THR A 252 8.55 67.44 -41.89
CA THR A 252 7.91 68.68 -41.43
C THR A 252 8.94 69.77 -41.11
N TYR A 253 10.03 69.42 -40.44
CA TYR A 253 11.09 70.38 -40.10
C TYR A 253 11.79 70.93 -41.36
N SER A 254 12.12 70.07 -42.32
CA SER A 254 12.70 70.48 -43.61
C SER A 254 11.74 71.36 -44.42
N ALA A 255 10.44 71.14 -44.33
CA ALA A 255 9.44 71.99 -44.98
C ALA A 255 9.35 73.37 -44.31
N GLN A 256 9.42 73.45 -42.98
CA GLN A 256 9.48 74.72 -42.26
C GLN A 256 10.76 75.50 -42.56
N GLU A 257 11.92 74.85 -42.62
CA GLU A 257 13.18 75.50 -43.01
C GLU A 257 13.12 76.07 -44.45
N ALA A 258 12.47 75.36 -45.38
CA ALA A 258 12.26 75.85 -46.75
C ALA A 258 11.28 77.03 -46.81
N GLU A 259 10.24 77.03 -45.97
CA GLU A 259 9.27 78.13 -45.86
C GLU A 259 9.92 79.38 -45.23
N GLU A 260 10.75 79.20 -44.19
CA GLU A 260 11.52 80.30 -43.59
C GLU A 260 12.54 80.90 -44.55
N LEU A 261 13.23 80.07 -45.36
CA LEU A 261 14.15 80.55 -46.41
C LEU A 261 13.42 81.29 -47.54
N GLY A 262 12.28 80.76 -48.01
CA GLY A 262 11.45 81.42 -49.01
C GLY A 262 10.88 82.76 -48.51
N ALA A 263 10.45 82.82 -47.25
CA ALA A 263 10.00 84.06 -46.61
C ALA A 263 11.13 85.07 -46.39
N PHE A 264 12.39 84.61 -46.29
CA PHE A 264 13.57 85.47 -46.21
C PHE A 264 13.94 86.04 -47.59
N GLU A 265 13.85 85.22 -48.66
CA GLU A 265 14.03 85.68 -50.05
C GLU A 265 12.94 86.68 -50.48
N GLU A 266 11.67 86.44 -50.17
CA GLU A 266 10.58 87.40 -50.44
C GLU A 266 10.76 88.72 -49.70
N ARG A 267 11.29 88.70 -48.47
CA ARG A 267 11.58 89.93 -47.71
C ARG A 267 12.75 90.71 -48.32
N ALA A 268 13.80 90.02 -48.75
CA ALA A 268 14.94 90.62 -49.42
C ALA A 268 14.53 91.29 -50.74
N LEU A 269 13.67 90.64 -51.53
CA LEU A 269 13.06 91.21 -52.74
C LEU A 269 12.22 92.46 -52.41
N SER A 270 11.45 92.45 -51.31
CA SER A 270 10.65 93.62 -50.91
C SER A 270 11.49 94.80 -50.40
N GLU A 271 12.67 94.58 -49.81
CA GLU A 271 13.59 95.64 -49.42
C GLU A 271 14.33 96.24 -50.63
N GLU A 272 14.66 95.42 -51.63
CA GLU A 272 15.26 95.86 -52.89
C GLU A 272 14.25 96.69 -53.72
N ASP A 273 12.98 96.25 -53.82
CA ASP A 273 11.90 97.00 -54.47
C ASP A 273 11.52 98.30 -53.71
N ALA A 274 11.64 98.32 -52.38
CA ALA A 274 11.38 99.51 -51.57
C ALA A 274 12.49 100.56 -51.68
N LEU A 275 13.73 100.16 -51.98
CA LEU A 275 14.82 101.08 -52.27
C LEU A 275 14.67 101.75 -53.64
N ASP A 276 14.16 101.03 -54.65
CA ASP A 276 13.84 101.61 -55.97
C ASP A 276 12.68 102.62 -55.89
N ALA A 277 11.70 102.42 -55.00
CA ALA A 277 10.57 103.34 -54.84
C ALA A 277 10.91 104.68 -54.13
N ILE A 278 12.08 104.79 -53.47
CA ILE A 278 12.50 106.01 -52.77
C ILE A 278 13.28 106.96 -53.70
N ASP A 279 13.89 106.47 -54.79
CA ASP A 279 14.67 107.27 -55.73
C ASP A 279 13.80 108.04 -56.77
N GLU A 280 12.52 107.67 -56.94
CA GLU A 280 11.59 108.41 -57.83
C GLU A 280 10.83 109.58 -57.16
N SER A 281 11.19 109.97 -55.92
CA SER A 281 10.50 111.05 -55.18
C SER A 281 11.38 112.21 -54.68
N LEU A 282 12.60 112.35 -55.20
CA LEU A 282 13.49 113.52 -55.02
C LEU A 282 13.77 114.23 -56.36
#